data_AF-A0A7R9ZCU9-F1
#
_entry.id   AF-A0A7R9ZCU9-F1
#
_cell.length_a   1.000
_cell.length_b   1.000
_cell.length_c   1.000
_cell.angle_alpha   90.00
_cell.angle_beta   90.00
_cell.angle_gamma   90.00
#
_symmetry.space_group_name_H-M   'P 1'
#
loop_
_entity.id
_entity.type
_entity.pdbx_description
1 polymer ?
#
loop_
_entity_poly.entity_id
_entity_poly.type
_entity_poly.pdbx_seq_one_letter_code
_entity_poly.pdbx_strand_id
1 'polypeptide(L)'
;AKICYKCGSTEHGLNGCPQMRRARKKSSGRIDYSEVELPYAKCFVCGEMGHLASRCAMNKEKGIFVHGGSCRICGSKHHIAADCPEKEKEEKQSNKAQEDDAIVDHLLEEEDVRKSGSMIMKEKMKRDDKETPG
;
A
#
# COMPACT_ATOMS: atom_id res chain seq x y z
N ALA A 1 -29.40 -15.37 -16.16
CA ALA A 1 -29.52 -14.10 -16.92
C ALA A 1 -28.90 -12.97 -16.11
N LYS A 2 -28.08 -12.10 -16.71
CA LYS A 2 -27.58 -10.88 -16.04
C LYS A 2 -28.52 -9.74 -16.41
N ILE A 3 -29.30 -9.25 -15.45
CA ILE A 3 -30.14 -8.06 -15.64
C ILE A 3 -29.30 -6.79 -15.54
N CYS A 4 -29.69 -5.75 -16.25
CA CYS A 4 -29.14 -4.41 -16.07
C CYS A 4 -29.67 -3.82 -14.77
N TYR A 5 -28.78 -3.55 -13.82
CA TYR A 5 -29.18 -3.00 -12.51
C TYR A 5 -29.71 -1.56 -12.58
N LYS A 6 -29.54 -0.88 -13.73
CA LYS A 6 -30.04 0.48 -13.96
C LYS A 6 -31.45 0.48 -14.57
N CYS A 7 -31.67 -0.27 -15.65
CA CYS A 7 -32.92 -0.21 -16.42
C CYS A 7 -33.76 -1.51 -16.40
N GLY A 8 -33.28 -2.57 -15.76
CA GLY A 8 -34.01 -3.84 -15.65
C GLY A 8 -33.96 -4.73 -16.89
N SER A 9 -33.35 -4.27 -18.01
CA SER A 9 -33.22 -5.08 -19.23
C SER A 9 -32.43 -6.37 -18.99
N THR A 10 -32.84 -7.47 -19.62
CA THR A 10 -32.11 -8.75 -19.63
C THR A 10 -31.15 -8.89 -20.82
N GLU A 11 -31.17 -7.94 -21.76
CA GLU A 11 -30.35 -7.98 -22.97
C GLU A 11 -28.90 -7.55 -22.73
N HIS A 12 -28.67 -6.68 -21.75
CA HIS A 12 -27.35 -6.16 -21.43
C HIS A 12 -27.11 -6.04 -19.93
N GLY A 13 -25.84 -6.10 -19.52
CA GLY A 13 -25.41 -5.72 -18.18
C GLY A 13 -25.19 -4.22 -18.05
N LEU A 14 -24.91 -3.76 -16.82
CA LEU A 14 -24.71 -2.35 -16.50
C LEU A 14 -23.71 -1.62 -17.42
N ASN A 15 -22.61 -2.28 -17.80
CA ASN A 15 -21.56 -1.71 -18.65
C ASN A 15 -22.02 -1.37 -20.08
N GLY A 16 -23.04 -2.08 -20.59
CA GLY A 16 -23.62 -1.86 -21.91
C GLY A 16 -24.87 -0.99 -21.88
N CYS A 17 -25.26 -0.48 -20.70
CA CYS A 17 -26.50 0.26 -20.57
C CYS A 17 -26.39 1.65 -21.21
N PRO A 18 -27.26 2.01 -22.18
CA PRO A 18 -27.23 3.32 -22.81
C PRO A 18 -27.52 4.45 -21.82
N GLN A 19 -28.24 4.18 -20.73
CA GLN A 19 -28.49 5.16 -19.66
C GLN A 19 -27.26 5.45 -18.80
N MET A 20 -26.22 4.61 -18.85
CA MET A 20 -25.00 4.76 -18.06
C MET A 20 -23.92 5.60 -18.75
N ARG A 21 -24.15 6.07 -19.98
CA ARG A 21 -23.15 6.84 -20.75
C ARG A 21 -22.73 8.14 -20.06
N ARG A 22 -23.65 8.80 -19.35
CA ARG A 22 -23.36 10.05 -18.60
C ARG A 22 -22.64 9.81 -17.27
N ALA A 23 -22.93 8.68 -16.62
CA ALA A 23 -22.32 8.31 -15.35
C ALA A 23 -20.88 7.76 -15.48
N ARG A 24 -20.42 7.53 -16.71
CA ARG A 24 -19.10 7.01 -17.00
C ARG A 24 -18.09 8.16 -17.06
N LYS A 25 -17.06 8.11 -16.22
CA LYS A 25 -16.01 9.12 -16.21
C LYS A 25 -15.21 9.03 -17.51
N LYS A 26 -15.12 10.15 -18.25
CA LYS A 26 -14.42 10.20 -19.55
C LYS A 26 -12.94 9.82 -19.45
N SER A 27 -12.30 10.13 -18.32
CA SER A 27 -10.86 9.92 -18.13
C SER A 27 -10.48 8.48 -17.77
N SER A 28 -11.33 7.74 -17.05
CA SER A 28 -10.99 6.38 -16.57
C SER A 28 -11.91 5.28 -17.09
N GLY A 29 -13.00 5.65 -17.77
CA GLY A 29 -14.02 4.68 -18.20
C GLY A 29 -14.75 3.99 -17.05
N ARG A 30 -14.42 4.30 -15.79
CA ARG A 30 -15.11 3.80 -14.59
C ARG A 30 -16.41 4.55 -14.40
N ILE A 31 -17.42 3.83 -13.93
CA ILE A 31 -18.71 4.37 -13.55
C ILE A 31 -18.60 4.85 -12.11
N ASP A 32 -18.95 6.10 -11.84
CA ASP A 32 -19.17 6.52 -10.47
C ASP A 32 -20.56 6.05 -10.04
N TYR A 33 -20.58 5.09 -9.13
CA TYR A 33 -21.82 4.55 -8.63
C TYR A 33 -22.50 5.52 -7.66
N SER A 34 -21.78 6.51 -7.10
CA SER A 34 -22.21 7.41 -6.00
C SER A 34 -23.47 8.19 -6.34
N GLU A 35 -23.57 8.65 -7.58
CA GLU A 35 -24.66 9.47 -8.07
C GLU A 35 -25.69 8.68 -8.89
N VAL A 36 -25.47 7.37 -9.04
CA VAL A 36 -26.31 6.51 -9.88
C VAL A 36 -27.24 5.70 -9.01
N GLU A 37 -28.54 5.94 -9.19
CA GLU A 37 -29.59 5.06 -8.68
C GLU A 37 -29.63 3.75 -9.47
N LEU A 38 -29.62 2.63 -8.74
CA LEU A 38 -29.66 1.27 -9.28
C LEU A 38 -30.85 0.50 -8.70
N PRO A 39 -32.09 0.82 -9.12
CA PRO A 39 -33.31 0.23 -8.54
C PRO A 39 -33.36 -1.29 -8.67
N TYR A 40 -32.69 -1.85 -9.68
CA TYR A 40 -32.67 -3.30 -9.94
C TYR A 40 -31.43 -3.99 -9.36
N ALA A 41 -30.52 -3.27 -8.69
CA ALA A 41 -29.39 -3.89 -7.99
C ALA A 41 -29.89 -4.63 -6.76
N LYS A 42 -29.54 -5.91 -6.62
CA LYS A 42 -29.80 -6.69 -5.41
C LYS A 42 -28.58 -6.63 -4.49
N CYS A 43 -28.79 -6.22 -3.24
CA CYS A 43 -27.75 -6.19 -2.24
C CYS A 43 -27.40 -7.61 -1.79
N PHE A 44 -26.11 -7.96 -1.85
CA PHE A 44 -25.62 -9.27 -1.41
C PHE A 44 -25.55 -9.42 0.11
N VAL A 45 -25.74 -8.34 0.86
CA VAL A 45 -25.69 -8.34 2.32
C VAL A 45 -27.08 -8.52 2.93
N CYS A 46 -28.03 -7.64 2.60
CA CYS A 46 -29.39 -7.70 3.14
C CYS A 46 -30.40 -8.38 2.22
N GLY A 47 -30.06 -8.64 0.95
CA GLY A 47 -30.97 -9.25 -0.01
C GLY A 47 -31.99 -8.29 -0.65
N GLU A 48 -32.11 -7.06 -0.16
CA GLU A 48 -33.02 -6.05 -0.71
C GLU A 48 -32.55 -5.49 -2.05
N MET A 49 -33.47 -4.90 -2.81
CA MET A 49 -33.18 -4.26 -4.09
C MET A 49 -33.03 -2.74 -3.94
N GLY A 50 -32.32 -2.11 -4.87
CA GLY A 50 -32.17 -0.64 -4.95
C GLY A 50 -30.80 -0.09 -4.54
N HIS A 51 -29.91 -0.93 -4.01
CA HIS A 51 -28.58 -0.50 -3.59
C HIS A 51 -27.51 -1.59 -3.75
N LEU A 52 -26.25 -1.17 -3.75
CA LEU A 52 -25.08 -2.06 -3.72
C LEU A 52 -24.68 -2.34 -2.28
N ALA A 53 -24.01 -3.48 -2.03
CA ALA A 53 -23.50 -3.84 -0.71
C ALA A 53 -22.63 -2.74 -0.07
N SER A 54 -21.87 -2.00 -0.88
CA SER A 54 -21.06 -0.85 -0.44
C SER A 54 -21.87 0.31 0.16
N ARG A 55 -23.16 0.43 -0.17
CA ARG A 55 -24.08 1.44 0.40
C ARG A 55 -25.15 0.85 1.32
N CYS A 56 -25.06 -0.44 1.61
CA CYS A 56 -26.02 -1.06 2.50
C CYS A 56 -25.85 -0.48 3.92
N ALA A 57 -26.95 -0.09 4.57
CA ALA A 57 -26.91 0.41 5.95
C ALA A 57 -26.43 -0.67 6.94
N MET A 58 -26.74 -1.94 6.67
CA MET A 58 -26.19 -3.09 7.42
C MET A 58 -24.71 -3.37 7.05
N ASN A 59 -24.25 -2.79 5.94
CA ASN A 59 -22.90 -2.84 5.35
C ASN A 59 -21.78 -2.17 6.16
N LYS A 60 -22.16 -1.23 7.04
CA LYS A 60 -21.28 -0.12 7.46
C LYS A 60 -20.00 -0.56 8.16
N GLU A 61 -20.04 -1.62 8.95
CA GLU A 61 -18.89 -2.09 9.73
C GLU A 61 -17.85 -2.89 8.91
N LYS A 62 -18.33 -3.59 7.88
CA LYS A 62 -17.50 -4.42 6.99
C LYS A 62 -16.97 -3.63 5.79
N GLY A 63 -17.54 -2.46 5.51
CA GLY A 63 -17.12 -1.58 4.43
C GLY A 63 -17.39 -2.20 3.06
N ILE A 64 -16.45 -2.04 2.12
CA ILE A 64 -16.61 -2.61 0.78
C ILE A 64 -16.40 -4.14 0.73
N PHE A 65 -15.94 -4.75 1.83
CA PHE A 65 -15.57 -6.17 1.90
C PHE A 65 -16.71 -7.02 2.48
N VAL A 66 -17.59 -7.52 1.61
CA VAL A 66 -18.80 -8.29 1.99
C VAL A 66 -18.48 -9.53 2.84
N HIS A 67 -17.37 -10.22 2.58
CA HIS A 67 -16.94 -11.43 3.30
C HIS A 67 -15.90 -11.14 4.41
N GLY A 68 -15.72 -9.87 4.78
CA GLY A 68 -14.61 -9.46 5.64
C GLY A 68 -13.29 -9.33 4.90
N GLY A 69 -12.34 -8.66 5.53
CA GLY A 69 -11.04 -8.32 4.95
C GLY A 69 -10.73 -6.83 5.03
N SER A 70 -9.57 -6.49 4.51
CA SER A 70 -9.05 -5.12 4.44
C SER A 70 -8.13 -4.98 3.24
N CYS A 71 -7.85 -3.74 2.86
CA CYS A 71 -6.80 -3.40 1.92
C CYS A 71 -5.49 -4.05 2.36
N ARG A 72 -4.83 -4.78 1.45
CA ARG A 72 -3.59 -5.52 1.76
C ARG A 72 -2.36 -4.62 1.94
N ILE A 73 -2.48 -3.34 1.56
CA ILE A 73 -1.41 -2.34 1.64
C ILE A 73 -1.52 -1.61 2.98
N CYS A 74 -2.65 -0.95 3.25
CA CYS A 74 -2.79 -0.12 4.45
C CYS A 74 -3.79 -0.63 5.50
N GLY A 75 -4.41 -1.79 5.29
CA GLY A 75 -5.37 -2.36 6.25
C GLY A 75 -6.75 -1.67 6.31
N SER A 76 -7.03 -0.68 5.45
CA SER A 76 -8.34 0.00 5.42
C SER A 76 -9.46 -0.87 4.85
N LYS A 77 -10.67 -0.75 5.40
CA LYS A 77 -11.90 -1.44 4.92
C LYS A 77 -12.69 -0.65 3.86
N HIS A 78 -12.21 0.54 3.49
CA HIS A 78 -12.95 1.49 2.66
C HIS A 78 -12.57 1.46 1.17
N HIS A 79 -11.44 0.85 0.82
CA HIS A 79 -10.97 0.72 -0.55
C HIS A 79 -10.30 -0.65 -0.78
N ILE A 80 -10.28 -1.08 -2.03
CA ILE A 80 -9.49 -2.25 -2.45
C ILE A 80 -8.04 -1.83 -2.69
N ALA A 81 -7.10 -2.78 -2.66
CA ALA A 81 -5.68 -2.50 -2.92
C ALA A 81 -5.43 -1.74 -4.23
N ALA A 82 -6.26 -1.95 -5.26
CA ALA A 82 -6.16 -1.25 -6.54
C ALA A 82 -6.44 0.26 -6.45
N ASP A 83 -7.25 0.68 -5.47
CA ASP A 83 -7.60 2.08 -5.23
C ASP A 83 -6.93 2.60 -3.94
N CYS A 84 -5.90 1.90 -3.45
CA CYS A 84 -5.18 2.30 -2.25
C CYS A 84 -4.25 3.50 -2.53
N PRO A 85 -4.37 4.61 -1.80
CA PRO A 85 -3.53 5.79 -1.99
C PRO A 85 -2.06 5.56 -1.59
N GLU A 86 -1.77 4.51 -0.82
CA GLU A 86 -0.42 4.18 -0.35
C GLU A 86 0.31 3.20 -1.27
N LYS A 87 -0.34 2.72 -2.35
CA LYS A 87 0.24 1.74 -3.28
C LYS A 87 1.56 2.19 -3.90
N GLU A 88 1.72 3.49 -4.17
CA GLU A 88 2.95 4.05 -4.75
C GLU A 88 4.12 4.12 -3.75
N LYS A 89 3.89 3.89 -2.46
CA LYS A 89 4.93 3.96 -1.42
C LYS A 89 5.64 2.62 -1.17
N GLU A 90 4.99 1.49 -1.48
CA GLU A 90 5.55 0.15 -1.20
C GLU A 90 6.53 -0.35 -2.28
N GLU A 91 6.39 0.06 -3.54
CA GLU A 91 7.31 -0.41 -4.62
C GLU A 91 8.76 0.03 -4.41
N LYS A 92 9.02 1.00 -3.52
CA LYS A 92 10.36 1.47 -3.17
C LYS A 92 10.99 0.73 -1.98
N GLN A 93 10.27 -0.15 -1.30
CA GLN A 93 10.77 -0.83 -0.09
C GLN A 93 11.04 -2.33 -0.34
N SER A 94 10.40 -2.96 -1.32
CA SER A 94 10.71 -4.35 -1.69
C SER A 94 12.04 -4.50 -2.46
N ASN A 95 12.62 -3.41 -2.96
CA ASN A 95 13.97 -3.41 -3.58
C ASN A 95 15.08 -2.92 -2.64
N LYS A 96 14.78 -2.58 -1.37
CA LYS A 96 15.77 -2.05 -0.42
C LYS A 96 16.24 -3.07 0.62
N ALA A 97 15.99 -4.36 0.37
CA ALA A 97 16.48 -5.49 1.15
C ALA A 97 17.51 -6.33 0.36
N GLN A 98 18.11 -5.76 -0.69
CA GLN A 98 19.18 -6.38 -1.49
C GLN A 98 20.39 -5.45 -1.70
N GLU A 99 20.50 -4.34 -0.95
CA GLU A 99 21.64 -3.40 -1.09
C GLU A 99 22.41 -3.21 0.23
N ASP A 100 22.05 -3.92 1.30
CA ASP A 100 22.77 -3.93 2.58
C ASP A 100 23.71 -5.14 2.77
N ASP A 101 23.77 -6.08 1.82
CA ASP A 101 24.66 -7.26 1.83
C ASP A 101 25.98 -7.09 1.03
N ALA A 102 26.26 -5.91 0.44
CA ALA A 102 27.43 -5.70 -0.44
C ALA A 102 28.62 -4.95 0.20
N ILE A 103 28.70 -4.84 1.53
CA ILE A 103 29.85 -4.23 2.24
C ILE A 103 30.49 -5.22 3.24
N VAL A 104 30.49 -6.52 2.96
CA VAL A 104 31.31 -7.49 3.71
C VAL A 104 31.91 -8.52 2.74
N ASP A 105 32.77 -8.08 1.83
CA ASP A 105 33.70 -9.01 1.14
C ASP A 105 34.98 -8.34 0.62
N HIS A 106 35.48 -7.28 1.28
CA HIS A 106 36.77 -6.67 0.91
C HIS A 106 37.73 -6.52 2.09
N LEU A 107 37.61 -7.39 3.10
CA LEU A 107 38.47 -7.40 4.29
C LEU A 107 38.96 -8.81 4.67
N LEU A 108 39.05 -9.72 3.70
CA LEU A 108 39.63 -11.05 3.88
C LEU A 108 40.56 -11.43 2.73
N GLU A 109 41.51 -10.57 2.37
CA GLU A 109 42.67 -10.97 1.57
C GLU A 109 43.77 -9.94 1.79
N GLU A 110 44.42 -10.00 2.95
CA GLU A 110 45.85 -9.67 3.14
C GLU A 110 46.23 -9.83 4.63
N GLU A 111 46.07 -11.04 5.16
CA GLU A 111 46.91 -11.50 6.27
C GLU A 111 47.52 -12.84 5.88
N ASP A 112 48.80 -12.80 5.48
CA ASP A 112 49.88 -13.44 6.25
C ASP A 112 51.18 -13.52 5.45
N VAL A 113 52.23 -12.82 5.89
CA VAL A 113 53.56 -13.41 6.17
C VAL A 113 54.40 -12.42 6.99
N ARG A 114 54.49 -12.72 8.29
CA ARG A 114 55.64 -12.60 9.20
C ARG A 114 56.26 -11.20 9.38
N LYS A 115 56.35 -10.74 10.64
CA LYS A 115 57.53 -11.00 11.51
C LYS A 115 57.40 -10.30 12.87
N SER A 116 57.39 -11.13 13.92
CA SER A 116 58.02 -10.96 15.24
C SER A 116 58.14 -9.56 15.85
N GLY A 117 57.59 -9.44 17.06
CA GLY A 117 58.35 -8.86 18.18
C GLY A 117 57.64 -7.77 18.98
N SER A 118 57.16 -8.15 20.16
CA SER A 118 57.30 -7.45 21.45
C SER A 118 57.72 -5.97 21.42
N MET A 119 56.92 -5.09 22.05
CA MET A 119 57.28 -4.25 23.22
C MET A 119 56.10 -3.30 23.55
N ILE A 120 55.43 -3.46 24.70
CA ILE A 120 55.59 -2.71 25.96
C ILE A 120 55.31 -1.20 25.86
N MET A 121 54.19 -0.82 26.50
CA MET A 121 53.83 0.44 27.20
C MET A 121 54.65 1.71 26.95
N LYS A 122 53.95 2.84 26.76
CA LYS A 122 53.98 3.96 27.73
C LYS A 122 52.97 5.06 27.41
N GLU A 123 52.00 5.13 28.31
CA GLU A 123 51.25 6.31 28.73
C GLU A 123 52.15 7.52 28.98
N LYS A 124 51.72 8.70 28.56
CA LYS A 124 52.27 9.97 29.05
C LYS A 124 51.22 11.08 29.07
N MET A 125 50.42 11.07 30.12
CA MET A 125 49.94 12.30 30.76
C MET A 125 51.14 13.14 31.17
N LYS A 126 51.14 14.43 30.82
CA LYS A 126 51.69 15.50 31.64
C LYS A 126 50.90 16.78 31.38
N ARG A 127 50.20 17.20 32.45
CA ARG A 127 49.79 18.56 32.77
C ARG A 127 51.02 19.49 32.69
N ASP A 128 50.78 20.78 32.49
CA ASP A 128 51.08 21.81 33.51
C ASP A 128 50.67 23.18 32.97
N ASP A 129 49.57 23.70 33.51
CA ASP A 129 49.34 25.14 33.67
C ASP A 129 50.50 25.77 34.47
N LYS A 130 51.10 26.86 33.97
CA LYS A 130 51.38 28.08 34.74
C LYS A 130 52.15 29.15 33.95
N GLU A 131 51.49 30.31 33.83
CA GLU A 131 51.94 31.69 34.09
C GLU A 131 53.17 32.30 33.36
N THR A 132 52.93 33.58 33.00
CA THR A 132 53.71 34.72 32.48
C THR A 132 55.02 35.02 33.26
N PRO A 133 55.85 36.07 32.95
CA PRO A 133 55.65 37.23 32.06
C PRO A 133 56.85 37.65 31.18
N GLY A 134 56.60 38.63 30.30
CA GLY A 134 57.58 39.44 29.57
C GLY A 134 56.90 40.64 28.93
#